data_AF-A3Y934-F1
#
_entry.id   AF-A3Y934-F1
#
_cell.length_a   1.000
_cell.length_b   1.000
_cell.length_c   1.000
_cell.angle_alpha   90.00
_cell.angle_beta   90.00
_cell.angle_gamma   90.00
#
_symmetry.space_group_name_H-M   'P 1'
#
loop_
_entity.id
_entity.type
_entity.pdbx_description
1 polymer ?
#
loop_
_entity_poly.entity_id
_entity_poly.type
_entity_poly.pdbx_seq_one_letter_code
_entity_poly.pdbx_strand_id
1 'polypeptide(L)'
;MEDVTLQIDRITSIFILIGVSVFIRFLLELLGQRWITTIAHTATLVLLPIITFVITKVISGNIALSLGMVGALSIVRFRNPVRSPLELSVYFGAITMGIAASVNIKWLILLVGAVIVSALVLTCIHYISRFVFNRNFFNASFSEGNSLSTLELTMSEDLDVLDESQYLKVKRFSGDEFHYVLVARKLSDLQGMLSKLNGSDSLKNYQLHK
;
A
#
# COMPACT_ATOMS: atom_id res chain seq x y z
N MET A 1 -14.65 16.59 40.57
CA MET A 1 -13.21 16.54 40.19
C MET A 1 -12.96 15.38 39.24
N GLU A 2 -13.56 14.21 39.50
CA GLU A 2 -13.44 12.98 38.69
C GLU A 2 -13.95 13.11 37.24
N ASP A 3 -15.05 13.84 37.00
CA ASP A 3 -15.56 14.07 35.64
C ASP A 3 -14.62 14.93 34.79
N VAL A 4 -13.95 15.91 35.42
CA VAL A 4 -13.00 16.80 34.72
C VAL A 4 -11.74 16.04 34.35
N THR A 5 -11.24 15.18 35.24
CA THR A 5 -10.09 14.31 34.93
C THR A 5 -10.40 13.34 33.79
N LEU A 6 -11.62 12.78 33.74
CA LEU A 6 -12.05 11.90 32.65
C LEU A 6 -12.14 12.61 31.30
N GLN A 7 -12.57 13.87 31.27
CA GLN A 7 -12.60 14.65 30.02
C GLN A 7 -11.18 15.00 29.55
N ILE A 8 -10.29 15.35 30.47
CA ILE A 8 -8.87 15.60 30.17
C ILE A 8 -8.22 14.35 29.58
N ASP A 9 -8.45 13.17 30.16
CA ASP A 9 -7.89 11.90 29.65
C ASP A 9 -8.36 11.59 28.22
N ARG A 10 -9.61 11.90 27.89
CA ARG A 10 -10.16 11.71 26.53
C ARG A 10 -9.51 12.66 25.53
N ILE A 11 -9.34 13.92 25.90
CA ILE A 11 -8.67 14.92 25.06
C ILE A 11 -7.20 14.51 24.84
N THR A 12 -6.50 14.11 25.91
CA THR A 12 -5.13 13.59 25.82
C THR A 12 -5.03 12.38 24.90
N SER A 13 -6.01 11.47 24.95
CA SER A 13 -6.07 10.30 24.05
C SER A 13 -6.16 10.71 22.58
N ILE A 14 -6.92 11.75 22.25
CA ILE A 14 -7.03 12.27 20.88
C ILE A 14 -5.70 12.86 20.41
N PHE A 15 -5.02 13.64 21.25
CA PHE A 15 -3.69 14.17 20.93
C PHE A 15 -2.67 13.05 20.69
N ILE A 16 -2.68 12.01 21.52
CA ILE A 16 -1.82 10.83 21.35
C ILE A 16 -2.14 10.12 20.03
N LEU A 17 -3.41 9.92 19.69
CA LEU A 17 -3.81 9.30 18.43
C LEU A 17 -3.29 10.07 17.22
N ILE A 18 -3.40 11.41 17.22
CA ILE A 18 -2.85 12.26 16.15
C ILE A 18 -1.33 12.05 16.04
N GLY A 19 -0.62 12.09 17.16
CA GLY A 19 0.83 11.87 17.18
C GLY A 19 1.24 10.50 16.64
N VAL A 20 0.55 9.44 17.06
CA VAL A 20 0.80 8.07 16.60
C VAL A 20 0.47 7.90 15.11
N SER A 21 -0.64 8.48 14.62
CA SER A 21 -0.97 8.45 13.19
C SER A 21 0.11 9.09 12.33
N VAL A 22 0.61 10.26 12.73
CA VAL A 22 1.71 10.93 12.02
C VAL A 22 3.00 10.12 12.09
N PHE A 23 3.29 9.49 13.23
CA PHE A 23 4.43 8.58 13.37
C PHE A 23 4.33 7.37 12.43
N ILE A 24 3.16 6.72 12.35
CA ILE A 24 2.94 5.59 11.42
C ILE A 24 3.07 6.04 9.97
N ARG A 25 2.57 7.23 9.61
CA ARG A 25 2.78 7.81 8.27
C ARG A 25 4.28 7.90 7.96
N PHE A 26 5.08 8.44 8.87
CA PHE A 26 6.52 8.58 8.70
C PHE A 26 7.21 7.22 8.59
N LEU A 27 6.81 6.24 9.40
CA LEU A 27 7.31 4.87 9.33
C LEU A 27 7.03 4.24 7.95
N LEU A 28 5.82 4.39 7.42
CA LEU A 28 5.44 3.87 6.10
C LEU A 28 6.20 4.56 4.96
N GLU A 29 6.40 5.88 5.07
CA GLU A 29 7.20 6.64 4.11
C GLU A 29 8.66 6.15 4.10
N LEU A 30 9.24 5.87 5.27
CA LEU A 30 10.59 5.33 5.41
C LEU A 30 10.72 3.90 4.85
N LEU A 31 9.64 3.10 4.91
CA LEU A 31 9.54 1.79 4.26
C LEU A 31 9.38 1.89 2.72
N GLY A 32 9.40 3.10 2.15
CA GLY A 32 9.35 3.33 0.70
C GLY A 32 7.94 3.35 0.12
N GLN A 33 6.90 3.41 0.95
CA GLN A 33 5.51 3.39 0.51
C GLN A 33 5.06 4.80 0.09
N ARG A 34 5.18 5.12 -1.20
CA ARG A 34 4.87 6.46 -1.73
C ARG A 34 3.38 6.81 -1.76
N TRP A 35 2.49 5.82 -1.77
CA TRP A 35 1.04 6.07 -1.80
C TRP A 35 0.53 6.81 -0.54
N ILE A 36 1.20 6.64 0.60
CA ILE A 36 0.80 7.27 1.87
C ILE A 36 0.97 8.81 1.85
N THR A 37 1.83 9.34 0.98
CA THR A 37 2.21 10.76 0.99
C THR A 37 1.14 11.69 0.43
N THR A 38 0.12 11.15 -0.25
CA THR A 38 -0.99 11.96 -0.76
C THR A 38 -1.84 12.50 0.39
N ILE A 39 -2.36 13.72 0.22
CA ILE A 39 -3.21 14.43 1.19
C ILE A 39 -4.38 13.56 1.64
N ALA A 40 -5.07 12.88 0.71
CA ALA A 40 -6.20 12.02 1.03
C ALA A 40 -5.81 10.87 1.98
N HIS A 41 -4.75 10.12 1.65
CA HIS A 41 -4.27 9.01 2.47
C HIS A 41 -3.79 9.46 3.86
N THR A 42 -3.05 10.58 3.92
CA THR A 42 -2.60 11.16 5.19
C THR A 42 -3.79 11.63 6.03
N ALA A 43 -4.76 12.33 5.44
CA ALA A 43 -5.96 12.78 6.15
C ALA A 43 -6.77 11.60 6.67
N THR A 44 -6.95 10.54 5.87
CA THR A 44 -7.62 9.31 6.31
C THR A 44 -6.89 8.69 7.49
N LEU A 45 -5.56 8.54 7.45
CA LEU A 45 -4.79 7.92 8.53
C LEU A 45 -4.90 8.68 9.88
N VAL A 46 -5.08 10.00 9.84
CA VAL A 46 -5.25 10.83 11.04
C VAL A 46 -6.70 10.86 11.51
N LEU A 47 -7.67 10.92 10.60
CA LEU A 47 -9.09 11.04 10.94
C LEU A 47 -9.70 9.71 11.41
N LEU A 48 -9.33 8.58 10.78
CA LEU A 48 -9.94 7.28 11.05
C LEU A 48 -9.83 6.84 12.52
N PRO A 49 -8.67 6.97 13.20
CA PRO A 49 -8.54 6.63 14.62
C PRO A 49 -9.36 7.54 15.53
N ILE A 50 -9.49 8.82 15.19
CA ILE A 50 -10.28 9.78 15.97
C ILE A 50 -11.77 9.45 15.85
N ILE A 51 -12.26 9.21 14.63
CA ILE A 51 -13.65 8.84 14.37
C ILE A 51 -14.00 7.55 15.12
N THR A 52 -13.13 6.54 15.05
CA THR A 52 -13.35 5.25 15.70
C THR A 52 -13.25 5.32 17.22
N PHE A 53 -12.39 6.18 17.77
CA PHE A 53 -12.36 6.49 19.20
C PHE A 53 -13.67 7.12 19.69
N VAL A 54 -14.19 8.13 18.97
CA VAL A 54 -15.46 8.78 19.32
C VAL A 54 -16.62 7.78 19.21
N ILE A 55 -16.69 7.04 18.11
CA ILE A 55 -17.70 6.01 17.88
C ILE A 55 -17.71 5.01 19.04
N THR A 56 -16.54 4.45 19.40
CA THR A 56 -16.46 3.45 20.47
C THR A 56 -16.85 4.02 21.82
N LYS A 57 -16.52 5.28 22.11
CA LYS A 57 -16.98 5.95 23.34
C LYS A 57 -18.49 6.20 23.34
N VAL A 58 -19.10 6.56 22.21
CA VAL A 58 -20.55 6.80 22.10
C VAL A 58 -21.35 5.51 22.28
N ILE A 59 -20.89 4.39 21.73
CA ILE A 59 -21.58 3.10 21.86
C ILE A 59 -21.25 2.35 23.17
N SER A 60 -20.22 2.80 23.90
CA SER A 60 -19.79 2.16 25.15
C SER A 60 -20.93 2.17 26.17
N GLY A 61 -21.37 0.98 26.60
CA GLY A 61 -22.47 0.82 27.55
C GLY A 61 -23.85 0.65 26.92
N ASN A 62 -23.98 0.68 25.59
CA ASN A 62 -25.24 0.39 24.89
C ASN A 62 -25.05 -0.70 23.83
N ILE A 63 -25.34 -1.94 24.24
CA ILE A 63 -25.20 -3.13 23.39
C ILE A 63 -26.09 -3.04 22.14
N ALA A 64 -27.31 -2.49 22.28
CA ALA A 64 -28.24 -2.33 21.15
C ALA A 64 -27.70 -1.34 20.10
N LEU A 65 -27.12 -0.22 20.54
CA LEU A 65 -26.50 0.76 19.64
C LEU A 65 -25.25 0.20 18.95
N SER A 66 -24.41 -0.53 19.69
CA SER A 66 -23.24 -1.21 19.14
C SER A 66 -23.62 -2.24 18.06
N LEU A 67 -24.64 -3.06 18.32
CA LEU A 67 -25.13 -4.07 17.36
C LEU A 67 -25.71 -3.42 16.10
N GLY A 68 -26.48 -2.33 16.26
CA GLY A 68 -27.04 -1.58 15.14
C GLY A 68 -25.98 -0.97 14.22
N MET A 69 -24.87 -0.46 14.79
CA MET A 69 -23.78 0.14 14.00
C MET A 69 -22.97 -0.89 13.21
N VAL A 70 -22.66 -2.04 13.80
CA VAL A 70 -21.98 -3.15 13.09
C VAL A 70 -22.88 -3.69 11.97
N GLY A 71 -24.18 -3.81 12.22
CA GLY A 71 -25.17 -4.18 11.21
C GLY A 71 -25.23 -3.19 10.05
N ALA A 72 -25.27 -1.88 10.32
CA ALA A 72 -25.28 -0.85 9.29
C ALA A 72 -24.00 -0.88 8.44
N LEU A 73 -22.82 -1.02 9.04
CA LEU A 73 -21.54 -1.10 8.32
C LEU A 73 -21.50 -2.33 7.39
N SER A 74 -22.09 -3.46 7.79
CA SER A 74 -22.15 -4.68 6.98
C SER A 74 -23.00 -4.55 5.71
N ILE A 75 -23.96 -3.61 5.69
CA ILE A 75 -24.84 -3.34 4.53
C ILE A 75 -24.16 -2.37 3.55
N VAL A 76 -23.27 -1.50 4.03
CA VAL A 76 -22.51 -0.55 3.21
C VAL A 76 -21.41 -1.29 2.46
N ARG A 77 -21.77 -1.87 1.30
CA ARG A 77 -20.81 -2.51 0.40
C ARG A 77 -19.98 -1.48 -0.36
N PHE A 78 -18.67 -1.50 -0.15
CA PHE A 78 -17.75 -0.85 -1.07
C PHE A 78 -17.73 -1.66 -2.37
N ARG A 79 -18.28 -1.07 -3.44
CA ARG A 79 -18.38 -1.73 -4.75
C ARG A 79 -17.05 -1.75 -5.52
N ASN A 80 -16.06 -1.00 -5.05
CA ASN A 80 -14.73 -0.96 -5.64
C ASN A 80 -13.75 -1.73 -4.74
N PRO A 81 -13.01 -2.72 -5.27
CA PRO A 81 -12.00 -3.43 -4.50
C PRO A 81 -10.89 -2.47 -4.04
N VAL A 82 -10.44 -2.63 -2.80
CA VAL A 82 -9.33 -1.83 -2.23
C VAL A 82 -8.05 -2.15 -3.00
N ARG A 83 -7.35 -1.11 -3.46
CA ARG A 83 -6.28 -1.18 -4.48
C ARG A 83 -5.05 -2.00 -4.06
N SER A 84 -4.72 -2.04 -2.76
CA SER A 84 -3.55 -2.75 -2.24
C SER A 84 -3.85 -3.45 -0.89
N PRO A 85 -3.39 -4.70 -0.69
CA PRO A 85 -3.53 -5.41 0.59
C PRO A 85 -2.87 -4.68 1.77
N LEU A 86 -1.77 -3.95 1.51
CA LEU A 86 -1.08 -3.17 2.54
C LEU A 86 -1.90 -1.94 2.96
N GLU A 87 -2.47 -1.21 1.99
CA GLU A 87 -3.36 -0.07 2.25
C GLU A 87 -4.53 -0.47 3.16
N LEU A 88 -5.16 -1.60 2.83
CA LEU A 88 -6.26 -2.16 3.61
C LEU A 88 -5.82 -2.48 5.06
N SER A 89 -4.68 -3.14 5.21
CA SER A 89 -4.13 -3.50 6.52
C SER A 89 -3.80 -2.28 7.37
N VAL A 90 -3.25 -1.22 6.76
CA VAL A 90 -2.96 0.06 7.43
C VAL A 90 -4.23 0.74 7.91
N TYR A 91 -5.30 0.73 7.10
CA TYR A 91 -6.59 1.29 7.54
C TYR A 91 -7.26 0.49 8.65
N PHE A 92 -7.21 -0.84 8.60
CA PHE A 92 -7.66 -1.67 9.72
C PHE A 92 -6.83 -1.40 10.99
N GLY A 93 -5.51 -1.23 10.84
CA GLY A 93 -4.64 -0.80 11.93
C GLY A 93 -5.08 0.54 12.53
N ALA A 94 -5.38 1.53 11.68
CA ALA A 94 -5.88 2.84 12.11
C ALA A 94 -7.21 2.77 12.86
N ILE A 95 -8.16 1.96 12.40
CA ILE A 95 -9.41 1.69 13.13
C ILE A 95 -9.11 1.07 14.49
N THR A 96 -8.22 0.07 14.52
CA THR A 96 -7.85 -0.65 15.75
C THR A 96 -7.16 0.27 16.75
N MET A 97 -6.37 1.26 16.31
CA MET A 97 -5.79 2.28 17.19
C MET A 97 -6.85 3.07 17.95
N GLY A 98 -7.89 3.54 17.26
CA GLY A 98 -8.98 4.28 17.90
C GLY A 98 -9.76 3.44 18.90
N ILE A 99 -10.02 2.17 18.57
CA ILE A 99 -10.65 1.21 19.49
C ILE A 99 -9.76 0.94 20.71
N ALA A 100 -8.46 0.68 20.51
CA ALA A 100 -7.51 0.41 21.58
C ALA A 100 -7.39 1.60 22.54
N ALA A 101 -7.25 2.81 22.01
CA ALA A 101 -7.21 4.04 22.81
C ALA A 101 -8.50 4.28 23.61
N SER A 102 -9.66 3.86 23.07
CA SER A 102 -10.94 3.99 23.75
C SER A 102 -11.06 3.10 24.99
N VAL A 103 -10.42 1.92 24.97
CA VAL A 103 -10.38 1.00 26.12
C VAL A 103 -9.28 1.41 27.09
N ASN A 104 -8.02 1.47 26.64
CA ASN A 104 -6.87 1.86 27.44
C ASN A 104 -5.67 2.24 26.57
N ILE A 105 -4.97 3.33 26.91
CA ILE A 105 -3.75 3.78 26.22
C ILE A 105 -2.66 2.69 26.19
N LYS A 106 -2.59 1.80 27.18
CA LYS A 106 -1.64 0.68 27.21
C LYS A 106 -1.80 -0.26 26.01
N TRP A 107 -3.03 -0.52 25.57
CA TRP A 107 -3.30 -1.35 24.38
C TRP A 107 -2.85 -0.67 23.10
N LEU A 108 -3.01 0.65 23.02
CA LEU A 108 -2.50 1.43 21.89
C LEU A 108 -0.97 1.31 21.80
N ILE A 109 -0.25 1.47 22.91
CA ILE A 109 1.21 1.37 22.95
C ILE A 109 1.68 -0.03 22.52
N LEU A 110 1.01 -1.09 23.00
CA LEU A 110 1.30 -2.47 22.62
C LEU A 110 1.12 -2.66 21.11
N LEU A 111 0.02 -2.17 20.55
CA LEU A 111 -0.25 -2.26 19.11
C LEU A 111 0.83 -1.55 18.29
N VAL A 112 1.20 -0.33 18.67
CA VAL A 112 2.25 0.44 17.98
C VAL A 112 3.59 -0.30 18.05
N GLY A 113 3.95 -0.83 19.22
CA GLY A 113 5.15 -1.64 19.40
C GLY A 113 5.16 -2.88 18.50
N ALA A 114 4.05 -3.61 18.43
CA ALA A 114 3.92 -4.79 17.57
C ALA A 114 4.09 -4.45 16.08
N VAL A 115 3.54 -3.32 15.62
CA VAL A 115 3.70 -2.84 14.24
C VAL A 115 5.17 -2.51 13.94
N ILE A 116 5.85 -1.80 14.86
CA ILE A 116 7.27 -1.45 14.69
C ILE A 116 8.14 -2.71 14.63
N VAL A 117 7.94 -3.67 15.56
CA VAL A 117 8.68 -4.93 15.57
C VAL A 117 8.45 -5.72 14.29
N SER A 118 7.21 -5.81 13.83
CA SER A 118 6.87 -6.49 12.57
C SER A 118 7.58 -5.85 11.37
N ALA A 119 7.57 -4.51 11.28
CA ALA A 119 8.28 -3.79 10.23
C ALA A 119 9.80 -4.01 10.29
N LEU A 120 10.38 -4.03 11.49
CA LEU A 120 11.81 -4.27 11.68
C LEU A 120 12.20 -5.69 11.26
N VAL A 121 11.43 -6.70 11.66
CA VAL A 121 11.64 -8.10 11.25
C VAL A 121 11.60 -8.25 9.72
N LEU A 122 10.59 -7.67 9.06
CA LEU A 122 10.49 -7.69 7.60
C LEU A 122 11.70 -7.03 6.92
N THR A 123 12.18 -5.91 7.47
CA THR A 123 13.36 -5.19 6.96
C THR A 123 14.65 -6.00 7.18
N CYS A 124 14.80 -6.65 8.33
CA CYS A 124 15.91 -7.56 8.59
C CYS A 124 15.91 -8.75 7.64
N ILE A 125 14.76 -9.40 7.42
CA ILE A 125 14.63 -10.51 6.45
C ILE A 125 15.03 -10.03 5.06
N HIS A 126 14.60 -8.84 4.64
CA HIS A 126 15.00 -8.27 3.36
C HIS A 126 16.52 -8.12 3.23
N TYR A 127 17.18 -7.58 4.26
CA TYR A 127 18.62 -7.39 4.27
C TYR A 127 19.39 -8.71 4.28
N ILE A 128 18.95 -9.67 5.11
CA ILE A 128 19.55 -11.02 5.22
C ILE A 128 19.40 -11.78 3.91
N SER A 129 18.21 -11.77 3.29
CA SER A 129 18.00 -12.41 1.98
C SER A 129 18.92 -11.82 0.90
N ARG A 130 19.15 -10.51 0.93
CA ARG A 130 20.07 -9.87 -0.01
C ARG A 130 21.51 -10.31 0.23
N PHE A 131 21.92 -10.42 1.49
CA PHE A 131 23.28 -10.80 1.86
C PHE A 131 23.59 -12.29 1.59
N VAL A 132 22.64 -13.19 1.89
CA VAL A 132 22.86 -14.65 1.80
C VAL A 132 22.48 -15.23 0.45
N PHE A 133 21.37 -14.77 -0.15
CA PHE A 133 20.74 -15.48 -1.27
C PHE A 133 20.85 -14.75 -2.62
N ASN A 134 21.38 -13.53 -2.66
CA ASN A 134 21.53 -12.69 -3.86
C ASN A 134 20.29 -12.64 -4.78
N ARG A 135 19.10 -12.83 -4.18
CA ARG A 135 17.78 -12.79 -4.82
C ARG A 135 16.91 -11.83 -4.02
N ASN A 136 16.12 -11.01 -4.72
CA ASN A 136 15.12 -10.15 -4.09
C ASN A 136 13.99 -11.03 -3.54
N PHE A 137 13.87 -11.15 -2.22
CA PHE A 137 12.81 -11.91 -1.56
C PHE A 137 11.39 -11.38 -1.89
N PHE A 138 11.29 -10.06 -2.13
CA PHE A 138 10.05 -9.39 -2.50
C PHE A 138 10.08 -9.04 -3.99
N ASN A 139 9.19 -9.67 -4.77
CA ASN A 139 8.86 -9.20 -6.11
C ASN A 139 7.98 -7.96 -5.98
N ALA A 140 8.41 -6.83 -6.55
CA ALA A 140 7.63 -5.59 -6.54
C ALA A 140 6.36 -5.79 -7.38
N SER A 141 5.27 -6.15 -6.72
CA SER A 141 3.97 -6.33 -7.35
C SER A 141 3.44 -4.98 -7.84
N PHE A 142 2.96 -4.97 -9.08
CA PHE A 142 2.36 -3.82 -9.80
C PHE A 142 1.27 -3.05 -9.02
N SER A 143 0.74 -3.65 -7.94
CA SER A 143 -0.32 -3.11 -7.09
C SER A 143 0.14 -2.02 -6.11
N GLU A 144 1.45 -1.86 -5.85
CA GLU A 144 1.96 -0.93 -4.83
C GLU A 144 2.22 0.50 -5.31
N GLY A 145 1.72 0.89 -6.49
CA GLY A 145 1.88 2.25 -7.01
C GLY A 145 3.31 2.61 -7.42
N ASN A 146 4.16 1.61 -7.71
CA ASN A 146 5.44 1.85 -8.35
C ASN A 146 5.16 2.24 -9.82
N SER A 147 5.61 3.43 -10.24
CA SER A 147 5.55 3.89 -11.63
C SER A 147 6.56 3.11 -12.46
N LEU A 148 6.24 1.85 -12.73
CA LEU A 148 6.99 1.03 -13.64
C LEU A 148 6.63 1.50 -15.05
N SER A 149 7.61 2.06 -15.74
CA SER A 149 7.42 2.41 -17.13
C SER A 149 7.16 1.12 -17.91
N THR A 150 6.17 1.18 -18.80
CA THR A 150 5.71 0.05 -19.59
C THR A 150 5.92 0.39 -21.06
N LEU A 151 6.61 -0.48 -21.77
CA LEU A 151 6.82 -0.38 -23.22
C LEU A 151 6.02 -1.50 -23.86
N GLU A 152 4.99 -1.13 -24.61
CA GLU A 152 4.21 -2.04 -25.42
C GLU A 152 4.77 -2.01 -26.85
N LEU A 153 5.10 -3.18 -27.37
CA LEU A 153 5.64 -3.36 -28.72
C LEU A 153 4.72 -4.28 -29.49
N THR A 154 4.39 -3.91 -30.72
CA THR A 154 3.72 -4.78 -31.69
C THR A 154 4.69 -5.09 -32.81
N MET A 155 5.07 -6.36 -32.92
CA MET A 155 6.04 -6.87 -33.90
C MET A 155 5.36 -7.82 -34.89
N SER A 156 5.81 -7.79 -36.14
CA SER A 156 5.31 -8.68 -37.20
C SER A 156 5.94 -10.07 -37.18
N GLU A 157 7.10 -10.21 -36.54
CA GLU A 157 7.86 -11.45 -36.46
C GLU A 157 8.23 -11.74 -35.00
N ASP A 158 8.44 -13.02 -34.70
CA ASP A 158 8.93 -13.45 -33.39
C ASP A 158 10.41 -13.05 -33.25
N LEU A 159 10.78 -12.51 -32.09
CA LEU A 159 12.13 -12.03 -31.80
C LEU A 159 12.58 -12.67 -30.49
N ASP A 160 13.44 -13.68 -30.59
CA ASP A 160 14.06 -14.39 -29.45
C ASP A 160 14.73 -13.42 -28.44
N VAL A 161 15.24 -12.28 -28.94
CA VAL A 161 15.88 -11.23 -28.14
C VAL A 161 14.92 -10.60 -27.11
N LEU A 162 13.62 -10.58 -27.39
CA LEU A 162 12.59 -10.06 -26.49
C LEU A 162 12.14 -11.12 -25.48
N ASP A 163 12.14 -12.39 -25.87
CA ASP A 163 11.79 -13.54 -25.03
C ASP A 163 12.81 -13.81 -23.92
N GLU A 164 14.10 -13.58 -24.19
CA GLU A 164 15.17 -13.71 -23.18
C GLU A 164 15.33 -12.47 -22.28
N SER A 165 14.56 -11.40 -22.54
CA SER A 165 14.74 -10.16 -21.79
C SER A 165 14.17 -10.25 -20.36
N GLN A 166 14.97 -9.87 -19.37
CA GLN A 166 14.55 -9.78 -17.96
C GLN A 166 13.41 -8.76 -17.70
N TYR A 167 13.02 -8.01 -18.73
CA TYR A 167 11.99 -6.98 -18.68
C TYR A 167 10.66 -7.44 -19.30
N LEU A 168 10.61 -8.64 -19.91
CA LEU A 168 9.39 -9.19 -20.48
C LEU A 168 8.40 -9.59 -19.39
N LYS A 169 7.22 -8.96 -19.41
CA LYS A 169 6.12 -9.27 -18.50
C LYS A 169 5.05 -10.12 -19.19
N VAL A 170 4.75 -9.84 -20.46
CA VAL A 170 3.69 -10.53 -21.21
C VAL A 170 4.07 -10.61 -22.69
N LYS A 171 3.96 -11.80 -23.30
CA LYS A 171 3.91 -12.03 -24.75
C LYS A 171 2.49 -12.48 -25.11
N ARG A 172 1.86 -11.82 -26.06
CA ARG A 172 0.55 -12.22 -26.62
C ARG A 172 0.65 -12.33 -28.12
N PHE A 173 0.13 -13.42 -28.65
CA PHE A 173 0.00 -13.62 -30.09
C PHE A 173 -1.45 -13.35 -30.49
N SER A 174 -1.66 -12.45 -31.44
CA SER A 174 -3.00 -12.13 -31.95
C SER A 174 -2.99 -12.15 -33.48
N GLY A 175 -3.54 -13.22 -34.05
CA GLY A 175 -3.78 -13.37 -35.50
C GLY A 175 -2.50 -13.57 -36.33
N ASP A 176 -1.67 -12.53 -36.43
CA ASP A 176 -0.43 -12.47 -37.24
C ASP A 176 0.58 -11.44 -36.66
N GLU A 177 0.36 -10.99 -35.42
CA GLU A 177 1.18 -9.98 -34.75
C GLU A 177 1.53 -10.42 -33.32
N PHE A 178 2.77 -10.18 -32.93
CA PHE A 178 3.29 -10.44 -31.58
C PHE A 178 3.27 -9.15 -30.76
N HIS A 179 2.49 -9.16 -29.68
CA HIS A 179 2.45 -8.07 -28.70
C HIS A 179 3.34 -8.41 -27.50
N TYR A 180 4.37 -7.59 -27.29
CA TYR A 180 5.25 -7.68 -26.14
C TYR A 180 4.98 -6.53 -25.19
N VAL A 181 4.82 -6.84 -23.89
CA VAL A 181 4.73 -5.86 -22.83
C VAL A 181 5.99 -5.97 -21.98
N LEU A 182 6.88 -5.00 -22.14
CA LEU A 182 8.11 -4.85 -21.37
C LEU A 182 7.86 -3.88 -20.22
N VAL A 183 8.39 -4.20 -19.04
CA VAL A 183 8.25 -3.37 -17.84
C VAL A 183 9.62 -3.17 -17.21
N ALA A 184 10.00 -1.90 -17.00
CA ALA A 184 11.23 -1.57 -16.29
C ALA A 184 10.99 -0.53 -15.20
N ARG A 185 11.87 -0.54 -14.19
CA ARG A 185 11.89 0.48 -13.13
C ARG A 185 12.37 1.85 -13.63
N LYS A 186 13.10 1.88 -14.76
CA LYS A 186 13.70 3.10 -15.30
C LYS A 186 13.35 3.22 -16.78
N LEU A 187 12.82 4.38 -17.16
CA LEU A 187 12.43 4.69 -18.53
C LEU A 187 13.64 4.67 -19.48
N SER A 188 14.85 4.98 -18.99
CA SER A 188 16.10 4.90 -19.75
C SER A 188 16.41 3.49 -20.25
N ASP A 189 16.02 2.46 -19.49
CA ASP A 189 16.33 1.07 -19.82
C ASP A 189 15.42 0.60 -20.97
N LEU A 190 14.16 1.07 -20.98
CA LEU A 190 13.21 0.85 -22.07
C LEU A 190 13.58 1.65 -23.32
N GLN A 191 14.06 2.88 -23.17
CA GLN A 191 14.57 3.67 -24.29
C GLN A 191 15.81 3.04 -24.93
N GLY A 192 16.70 2.47 -24.11
CA GLY A 192 17.88 1.73 -24.59
C GLY A 192 17.53 0.42 -25.31
N MET A 193 16.40 -0.22 -24.97
CA MET A 193 15.87 -1.35 -25.72
C MET A 193 15.17 -0.90 -27.01
N LEU A 194 14.36 0.16 -26.94
CA LEU A 194 13.70 0.73 -28.12
C LEU A 194 14.71 1.18 -29.17
N SER A 195 15.83 1.80 -28.78
CA SER A 195 16.86 2.22 -29.74
C SER A 195 17.57 1.05 -30.42
N LYS A 196 17.66 -0.12 -29.77
CA LYS A 196 18.17 -1.35 -30.39
C LYS A 196 17.18 -1.99 -31.36
N LEU A 197 15.88 -1.72 -31.19
CA LEU A 197 14.79 -2.30 -31.99
C LEU A 197 14.32 -1.39 -33.13
N ASN A 198 14.58 -0.09 -33.06
CA ASN A 198 14.30 0.87 -34.15
C ASN A 198 15.11 0.62 -35.44
N GLY A 199 16.01 -0.37 -35.44
CA GLY A 199 16.78 -0.79 -36.63
C GLY A 199 16.25 -2.06 -37.32
N SER A 200 15.19 -2.69 -36.82
CA SER A 200 14.58 -3.88 -37.44
C SER A 200 13.28 -3.52 -38.18
N ASP A 201 13.15 -3.93 -39.44
CA ASP A 201 11.94 -3.74 -40.29
C ASP A 201 10.67 -4.42 -39.72
N SER A 202 10.80 -5.23 -38.67
CA SER A 202 9.72 -6.00 -38.06
C SER A 202 8.86 -5.20 -37.05
N LEU A 203 9.21 -3.95 -36.73
CA LEU A 203 8.53 -3.09 -35.74
C LEU A 203 7.39 -2.27 -36.37
N LYS A 204 6.13 -2.64 -36.06
CA LYS A 204 4.94 -1.97 -36.60
C LYS A 204 4.46 -0.79 -35.74
N ASN A 205 4.47 -0.94 -34.41
CA ASN A 205 4.00 0.09 -33.49
C ASN A 205 4.63 -0.05 -32.10
N TYR A 206 4.84 1.06 -31.42
CA TYR A 206 5.30 1.09 -30.03
C TYR A 206 4.53 2.14 -29.20
N GLN A 207 4.20 1.80 -27.96
CA GLN A 207 3.63 2.73 -26.99
C GLN A 207 4.43 2.70 -25.69
N LEU A 208 4.95 3.85 -25.28
CA LEU A 208 5.71 4.00 -24.05
C LEU A 208 4.87 4.75 -23.01
N HIS A 209 4.51 4.06 -21.94
CA HIS A 209 3.80 4.59 -20.78
C HIS A 209 4.77 4.76 -19.60
N LYS A 210 4.67 5.88 -18.87
CA LYS A 210 5.51 6.19 -17.71
C LYS A 210 4.87 5.76 -16.40
#